data_AF-A0A7I9XEF3-F1
#
_entry.id   AF-A0A7I9XEF3-F1
#
_cell.length_a   1.000
_cell.length_b   1.000
_cell.length_c   1.000
_cell.angle_alpha   90.00
_cell.angle_beta   90.00
_cell.angle_gamma   90.00
#
_symmetry.space_group_name_H-M   'P 1'
#
loop_
_entity.id
_entity.type
_entity.pdbx_description
1 polymer ?
#
loop_
_entity_poly.entity_id
_entity_poly.type
_entity_poly.pdbx_seq_one_letter_code
_entity_poly.pdbx_strand_id
1 'polypeptide(L)'
;MRNQLLFGTLAMGCALGFLGAPLASADEEGFLNELRANGFPGLTVGDAQLPDGVVVANGWMACNRLHLGEKPEQTLAQVSPNDVEKGRMLISAAQHNLCPDTL
;
A
#
# COMPACT_ATOMS: atom_id res chain seq x y z
N MET A 1 -53.24 -18.11 29.50
CA MET A 1 -52.79 -19.49 29.75
C MET A 1 -52.30 -20.03 28.41
N ARG A 2 -51.01 -19.88 28.07
CA ARG A 2 -49.88 -20.78 28.39
C ARG A 2 -50.15 -22.21 27.94
N ASN A 3 -49.52 -22.62 26.84
CA ASN A 3 -48.63 -23.78 26.88
C ASN A 3 -47.55 -23.68 25.81
N GLN A 4 -46.32 -23.58 26.29
CA GLN A 4 -45.07 -23.68 25.55
C GLN A 4 -44.81 -25.17 25.26
N LEU A 5 -44.35 -25.48 24.05
CA LEU A 5 -43.56 -26.69 23.81
C LEU A 5 -42.18 -26.25 23.34
N LEU A 6 -41.21 -26.73 24.10
CA LEU A 6 -39.78 -26.48 24.04
C LEU A 6 -39.10 -27.38 23.00
N PHE A 7 -37.82 -27.04 22.77
CA PHE A 7 -36.72 -27.88 22.26
C PHE A 7 -36.45 -27.85 20.76
N GLY A 8 -35.32 -27.23 20.41
CA GLY A 8 -34.72 -27.32 19.09
C GLY A 8 -33.59 -26.31 18.88
N THR A 9 -32.54 -26.38 19.69
CA THR A 9 -31.26 -25.71 19.40
C THR A 9 -30.73 -26.11 18.02
N LEU A 10 -30.66 -25.16 17.10
CA LEU A 10 -29.68 -25.17 16.02
C LEU A 10 -28.87 -23.88 16.15
N ALA A 11 -27.77 -24.00 16.88
CA ALA A 11 -26.62 -23.13 16.72
C ALA A 11 -26.11 -23.29 15.29
N MET A 12 -26.64 -22.51 14.35
CA MET A 12 -26.04 -22.36 13.04
C MET A 12 -24.99 -21.25 13.18
N GLY A 13 -23.82 -21.64 13.68
CA GLY A 13 -22.64 -20.81 13.64
C GLY A 13 -22.34 -20.45 12.19
N CYS A 14 -22.58 -19.20 11.80
CA CYS A 14 -21.90 -18.61 10.66
C CYS A 14 -20.50 -18.19 11.11
N ALA A 15 -19.69 -19.18 11.50
CA ALA A 15 -18.24 -19.09 11.45
C ALA A 15 -17.81 -19.47 10.03
N LEU A 16 -18.15 -18.62 9.06
CA LEU A 16 -17.50 -18.64 7.75
C LEU A 16 -16.47 -17.52 7.79
N GLY A 17 -15.22 -17.93 7.90
CA GLY A 17 -14.08 -17.07 8.19
C GLY A 17 -13.96 -15.90 7.22
N PHE A 18 -13.81 -14.70 7.79
CA PHE A 18 -12.98 -13.67 7.19
C PHE A 18 -11.51 -14.05 7.41
N LEU A 19 -11.05 -15.15 6.81
CA LEU A 19 -9.63 -15.36 6.52
C LEU A 19 -9.39 -14.70 5.17
N GLY A 20 -9.29 -13.38 5.22
CA GLY A 20 -9.27 -12.53 4.05
C GLY A 20 -9.69 -11.14 4.48
N ALA A 21 -8.98 -10.56 5.45
CA ALA A 21 -8.84 -9.12 5.39
C ALA A 21 -8.30 -8.86 3.98
N PRO A 22 -8.97 -8.07 3.13
CA PRO A 22 -8.24 -7.51 2.00
C PRO A 22 -6.99 -6.90 2.64
N LEU A 23 -5.80 -7.13 2.07
CA LEU A 23 -4.73 -6.15 2.25
C LEU A 23 -5.44 -4.82 2.08
N ALA A 24 -5.56 -4.03 3.15
CA ALA A 24 -6.34 -2.80 3.15
C ALA A 24 -6.00 -2.11 1.84
N SER A 25 -6.99 -2.01 0.95
CA SER A 25 -6.78 -1.78 -0.48
C SER A 25 -5.69 -0.74 -0.64
N ALA A 26 -4.52 -1.15 -1.12
CA ALA A 26 -3.40 -0.24 -1.25
C ALA A 26 -3.87 1.00 -1.99
N ASP A 27 -3.73 2.14 -1.34
CA ASP A 27 -4.39 3.36 -1.73
C ASP A 27 -3.55 4.06 -2.78
N GLU A 28 -3.64 3.60 -4.02
CA GLU A 28 -2.89 4.16 -5.16
C GLU A 28 -3.27 5.63 -5.39
N GLU A 29 -4.53 5.99 -5.16
CA GLU A 29 -4.98 7.38 -5.24
C GLU A 29 -4.39 8.22 -4.10
N GLY A 30 -4.42 7.72 -2.86
CA GLY A 30 -3.79 8.33 -1.69
C GLY A 30 -2.28 8.51 -1.88
N PHE A 31 -1.60 7.50 -2.40
CA PHE A 31 -0.19 7.54 -2.77
C PHE A 31 0.12 8.66 -3.78
N LEU A 32 -0.61 8.71 -4.89
CA LEU A 32 -0.44 9.75 -5.90
C LEU A 32 -0.79 11.14 -5.36
N ASN A 33 -1.79 11.23 -4.51
CA ASN A 33 -2.21 12.48 -3.89
C ASN A 33 -1.17 13.00 -2.88
N GLU A 34 -0.60 12.12 -2.04
CA GLU A 34 0.48 12.46 -1.12
C GLU A 34 1.72 12.93 -1.87
N LEU A 35 2.10 12.24 -2.95
CA LEU A 35 3.20 12.68 -3.81
C LEU A 35 2.95 14.09 -4.37
N ARG A 36 1.76 14.33 -4.92
CA ARG A 36 1.39 15.65 -5.45
C ARG A 36 1.39 16.73 -4.37
N ALA A 37 0.87 16.43 -3.18
CA ALA A 37 0.85 17.36 -2.05
C ALA A 37 2.26 17.72 -1.56
N ASN A 38 3.21 16.80 -1.67
CA ASN A 38 4.62 17.01 -1.32
C ASN A 38 5.47 17.59 -2.47
N GLY A 39 4.85 17.99 -3.59
CA GLY A 39 5.55 18.61 -4.70
C GLY A 39 6.39 17.63 -5.54
N PHE A 40 6.04 16.35 -5.56
CA PHE A 40 6.71 15.35 -6.37
C PHE A 40 6.67 15.76 -7.85
N PRO A 41 7.82 15.92 -8.52
CA PRO A 41 7.88 16.43 -9.89
C PRO A 41 7.49 15.39 -10.95
N GLY A 42 7.19 14.15 -10.53
CA GLY A 42 6.99 13.02 -11.44
C GLY A 42 8.29 12.27 -11.76
N LEU A 43 8.14 11.16 -12.48
CA LEU A 43 9.26 10.41 -13.06
C LEU A 43 9.42 10.77 -14.54
N THR A 44 10.66 10.89 -15.03
CA THR A 44 10.90 11.26 -16.43
C THR A 44 11.86 10.28 -17.10
N VAL A 45 11.75 10.16 -18.42
CA VAL A 45 12.76 9.51 -19.27
C VAL A 45 13.14 10.49 -20.37
N GLY A 46 14.39 10.98 -20.32
CA GLY A 46 14.77 12.19 -21.05
C GLY A 46 13.91 13.37 -20.58
N ASP A 47 13.32 14.08 -21.54
CA ASP A 47 12.43 15.22 -21.27
C ASP A 47 10.94 14.82 -21.16
N ALA A 48 10.61 13.53 -21.29
CA ALA A 48 9.23 13.05 -21.26
C ALA A 48 8.80 12.66 -19.85
N GLN A 49 7.64 13.17 -19.42
CA GLN A 49 6.96 12.79 -18.18
C GLN A 49 6.35 11.38 -18.33
N LEU A 50 6.68 10.49 -17.40
CA LEU A 50 6.07 9.17 -17.31
C LEU A 50 4.66 9.26 -16.72
N PRO A 51 3.74 8.38 -17.13
CA PRO A 51 2.37 8.38 -16.62
C PRO A 51 2.30 7.88 -15.17
N ASP A 52 1.23 8.23 -14.48
CA ASP A 52 0.99 7.88 -13.06
C ASP A 52 1.12 6.38 -12.79
N GLY A 53 0.67 5.52 -13.72
CA GLY A 53 0.81 4.07 -13.58
C GLY A 53 2.26 3.59 -13.43
N VAL A 54 3.23 4.31 -14.00
CA VAL A 54 4.66 4.01 -13.80
C VAL A 54 5.13 4.48 -12.42
N VAL A 55 4.61 5.61 -11.92
CA VAL A 55 4.89 6.10 -10.57
C VAL A 55 4.37 5.12 -9.52
N VAL A 56 3.13 4.64 -9.69
CA VAL A 56 2.51 3.60 -8.86
C VAL A 56 3.33 2.31 -8.90
N ALA A 57 3.73 1.84 -10.07
CA ALA A 57 4.58 0.66 -10.20
C ALA A 57 5.92 0.81 -9.45
N ASN A 58 6.52 2.00 -9.45
CA ASN A 58 7.73 2.27 -8.67
C ASN A 58 7.48 2.25 -7.15
N GLY A 59 6.34 2.75 -6.69
CA GLY A 59 5.92 2.65 -5.29
C GLY A 59 5.80 1.19 -4.86
N TRP A 60 5.17 0.36 -5.68
CA TRP A 60 5.07 -1.08 -5.44
C TRP A 60 6.42 -1.82 -5.44
N MET A 61 7.34 -1.44 -6.33
CA MET A 61 8.70 -1.99 -6.32
C MET A 61 9.46 -1.63 -5.04
N ALA A 62 9.28 -0.40 -4.53
CA ALA A 62 9.83 0.00 -3.24
C ALA A 62 9.23 -0.84 -2.12
N CYS A 63 7.90 -0.98 -2.07
CA CYS A 63 7.23 -1.84 -1.10
C CYS A 63 7.78 -3.28 -1.13
N ASN A 64 7.95 -3.88 -2.30
CA ASN A 64 8.49 -5.24 -2.40
C ASN A 64 9.88 -5.37 -1.77
N ARG A 65 10.75 -4.37 -1.93
CA ARG A 65 12.08 -4.37 -1.29
C ARG A 65 12.01 -4.25 0.23
N LEU A 66 11.11 -3.41 0.73
CA LEU A 66 10.89 -3.27 2.17
C LEU A 66 10.37 -4.58 2.78
N HIS A 67 9.45 -5.27 2.10
CA HIS A 67 8.97 -6.60 2.52
C HIS A 67 10.07 -7.67 2.52
N LEU A 68 11.09 -7.52 1.67
CA LEU A 68 12.28 -8.39 1.69
C LEU A 68 13.26 -8.06 2.81
N GLY A 69 12.94 -7.06 3.65
CA GLY A 69 13.76 -6.65 4.79
C GLY A 69 14.81 -5.59 4.47
N GLU A 70 14.79 -4.99 3.28
CA GLU A 70 15.59 -3.80 3.01
C GLU A 70 15.11 -2.63 3.87
N LYS A 71 16.04 -1.85 4.42
CA LYS A 71 15.70 -0.58 5.05
C LYS A 71 15.43 0.49 4.00
N PRO A 72 14.58 1.50 4.28
CA PRO A 72 14.31 2.61 3.37
C PRO A 72 15.58 3.26 2.80
N GLU A 73 16.63 3.44 3.61
CA GLU A 73 17.90 4.04 3.18
C GLU A 73 18.66 3.14 2.21
N GLN A 74 18.55 1.81 2.36
CA GLN A 74 19.18 0.85 1.45
C GLN A 74 18.44 0.81 0.12
N THR A 75 17.11 0.83 0.14
CA THR A 75 16.30 0.95 -1.08
C THR A 75 16.59 2.26 -1.80
N LEU A 76 16.77 3.36 -1.06
CA LEU A 76 17.12 4.67 -1.61
C LEU A 76 18.53 4.71 -2.22
N ALA A 77 19.49 3.99 -1.65
CA ALA A 77 20.85 3.91 -2.17
C ALA A 77 20.94 3.27 -3.57
N GLN A 78 19.87 2.62 -4.03
CA GLN A 78 19.77 2.04 -5.37
C GLN A 78 19.26 3.04 -6.42
N VAL A 79 18.85 4.25 -6.00
CA VAL A 79 18.39 5.32 -6.87
C VAL A 79 19.57 6.17 -7.34
N SER A 80 19.46 6.75 -8.53
CA SER A 80 20.43 7.74 -9.04
C SER A 80 20.67 8.86 -8.01
N PRO A 81 21.92 9.31 -7.79
CA PRO A 81 22.23 10.40 -6.85
C PRO A 81 21.45 11.69 -7.11
N ASN A 82 21.08 11.96 -8.37
CA ASN A 82 20.30 13.14 -8.76
C ASN A 82 18.80 13.01 -8.42
N ASP A 83 18.34 11.80 -8.12
CA ASP A 83 16.94 11.47 -7.89
C ASP A 83 16.66 11.04 -6.44
N VAL A 84 17.62 11.20 -5.53
CA VAL A 84 17.51 10.79 -4.13
C VAL A 84 16.30 11.44 -3.45
N GLU A 85 16.03 12.72 -3.71
CA GLU A 85 14.86 13.38 -3.13
C GLU A 85 13.54 12.77 -3.62
N LYS A 86 13.44 12.56 -4.94
CA LYS A 86 12.29 11.89 -5.56
C LYS A 86 12.09 10.49 -4.99
N GLY A 87 13.18 9.72 -4.88
CA GLY A 87 13.17 8.38 -4.30
C GLY A 87 12.67 8.38 -2.86
N ARG A 88 13.09 9.35 -2.04
CA ARG A 88 12.62 9.46 -0.65
C ARG A 88 11.13 9.76 -0.56
N MET A 89 10.63 10.70 -1.39
CA MET A 89 9.20 11.00 -1.47
C MET A 89 8.39 9.75 -1.87
N LEU A 90 8.89 9.00 -2.87
CA LEU A 90 8.26 7.78 -3.38
C LEU A 90 8.20 6.68 -2.32
N ILE A 91 9.32 6.42 -1.63
CA ILE A 91 9.38 5.41 -0.57
C ILE A 91 8.47 5.80 0.59
N SER A 92 8.52 7.05 1.06
CA SER A 92 7.69 7.52 2.18
C SER A 92 6.19 7.40 1.86
N ALA A 93 5.76 7.89 0.69
CA ALA A 93 4.36 7.82 0.31
C ALA A 93 3.90 6.37 0.08
N ALA A 94 4.78 5.51 -0.45
CA ALA A 94 4.49 4.09 -0.63
C ALA A 94 4.31 3.38 0.73
N GLN A 95 5.17 3.67 1.72
CA GLN A 95 5.00 3.15 3.07
C GLN A 95 3.69 3.63 3.70
N HIS A 96 3.29 4.89 3.53
CA HIS A 96 2.02 5.36 4.13
C HIS A 96 0.76 4.79 3.47
N ASN A 97 0.76 4.59 2.15
CA ASN A 97 -0.48 4.33 1.40
C ASN A 97 -0.54 2.94 0.75
N LEU A 98 0.60 2.41 0.30
CA LEU A 98 0.66 1.14 -0.44
C LEU A 98 1.07 -0.05 0.46
N CYS A 99 2.02 0.16 1.37
CA CYS A 99 2.57 -0.86 2.28
C CYS A 99 2.79 -0.35 3.72
N PRO A 100 1.70 0.04 4.43
CA PRO A 100 1.77 0.55 5.81
C PRO A 100 2.25 -0.45 6.85
N ASP A 101 2.30 -1.73 6.51
CA ASP A 101 2.88 -2.79 7.32
C ASP A 101 4.42 -2.79 7.36
N THR A 102 5.06 -1.94 6.54
CA THR A 102 6.52 -1.80 6.47
C THR A 102 7.08 -0.63 7.29
N LEU A 103 6.25 0.03 8.11
CA LEU A 103 6.63 1.11 9.03
C LEU A 103 7.02 0.60 10.42
#